data_AF-A0AAW7N7B6-F1
#
_entry.id   AF-A0AAW7N7B6-F1
#
_cell.length_a   1.000
_cell.length_b   1.000
_cell.length_c   1.000
_cell.angle_alpha   90.00
_cell.angle_beta   90.00
_cell.angle_gamma   90.00
#
_symmetry.space_group_name_H-M   'P 1'
#
loop_
_entity.id
_entity.type
_entity.pdbx_description
1 polymer ?
#
loop_
_entity_poly.entity_id
_entity_poly.type
_entity_poly.pdbx_seq_one_letter_code
_entity_poly.pdbx_strand_id
1 'polypeptide(L)'
;MIKEKITVKYFVRKDNHKVGFSYYEIAEPDEKPYLVDAYELEDEFTAFTNKGKVSKPQRSRYEVVNEEAERKLQERLALKEQTKIDLPRAIELAKVVDKAFEDKMNDLFLEYDYVEEGEFDDSKTPGWATIKVKTSHSNWYSNDDVFNAPSTYYYQVPVEVAEQAKELQAIRKKHQGDNSFSFYKCDYMKRKVRVADHPNY
;
A
#
# COMPACT_ATOMS: atom_id res chain seq x y z
N MET A 1 1.87 -0.06 30.69
CA MET A 1 2.35 1.02 29.81
C MET A 1 2.34 0.46 28.41
N ILE A 2 1.87 1.21 27.42
CA ILE A 2 1.86 0.77 26.02
C ILE A 2 3.22 1.11 25.42
N LYS A 3 3.90 0.10 24.87
CA LYS A 3 5.24 0.19 24.28
C LYS A 3 5.14 0.02 22.77
N GLU A 4 4.62 1.04 22.11
CA GLU A 4 4.55 1.13 20.65
C GLU A 4 5.47 2.25 20.19
N LYS A 5 6.13 2.06 19.05
CA LYS A 5 6.91 3.10 18.41
C LYS A 5 6.02 3.86 17.42
N ILE A 6 5.85 5.16 17.65
CA ILE A 6 5.14 6.09 16.78
C ILE A 6 6.09 7.22 16.43
N THR A 7 6.21 7.51 15.14
CA THR A 7 7.00 8.62 14.63
C THR A 7 6.07 9.69 14.08
N VAL A 8 6.27 10.93 14.51
CA VAL A 8 5.52 12.09 14.02
C VAL A 8 6.47 13.04 13.33
N LYS A 9 6.30 13.20 12.01
CA LYS A 9 6.94 14.25 11.22
C LYS A 9 6.05 15.48 11.24
N TYR A 10 6.64 16.64 11.49
CA TYR A 10 5.92 17.91 11.59
C TYR A 10 6.81 19.06 11.13
N PHE A 11 6.16 20.19 10.85
CA PHE A 11 6.78 21.39 10.32
C PHE A 11 6.54 22.54 11.28
N VAL A 12 7.59 23.33 11.53
CA VAL A 12 7.51 24.53 12.38
C VAL A 12 7.95 25.72 11.55
N ARG A 13 7.04 26.67 11.31
CA ARG A 13 7.37 27.93 10.64
C ARG A 13 8.46 28.69 11.39
N LYS A 14 9.40 29.28 10.65
CA LYS A 14 10.52 30.00 11.27
C LYS A 14 10.13 31.39 11.77
N ASP A 15 9.15 32.03 11.15
CA ASP A 15 8.72 33.40 11.44
C ASP A 15 7.77 33.49 12.65
N ASN A 16 6.78 32.60 12.73
CA ASN A 16 5.73 32.67 13.73
C ASN A 16 5.60 31.39 14.59
N HIS A 17 6.46 30.40 14.38
CA HIS A 17 6.46 29.12 15.09
C HIS A 17 5.17 28.31 14.99
N LYS A 18 4.31 28.59 13.99
CA LYS A 18 3.13 27.77 13.68
C LYS A 18 3.56 26.35 13.35
N VAL A 19 2.85 25.38 13.93
CA VAL A 19 3.15 23.95 13.80
C VAL A 19 2.04 23.27 13.00
N GLY A 20 2.42 22.38 12.08
CA GLY A 20 1.49 21.56 11.33
C GLY A 20 2.15 20.28 10.80
N PHE A 21 1.37 19.40 10.19
CA PHE A 21 1.82 18.11 9.68
C PHE A 21 2.03 18.11 8.16
N SER A 22 1.81 19.25 7.52
CA SER A 22 2.08 19.51 6.11
C SER A 22 2.35 21.00 5.87
N TYR A 23 3.02 21.32 4.77
CA TYR A 23 3.21 22.71 4.33
C TYR A 23 1.88 23.46 4.11
N TYR A 24 0.82 22.74 3.72
CA TYR A 24 -0.51 23.32 3.51
C TYR A 24 -1.15 23.81 4.81
N GLU A 25 -0.90 23.14 5.93
CA GLU A 25 -1.46 23.52 7.23
C GLU A 25 -0.77 24.75 7.81
N ILE A 26 0.51 24.95 7.48
CA ILE A 26 1.30 26.06 8.00
C ILE A 26 1.32 27.28 7.07
N ALA A 27 1.09 27.12 5.77
CA ALA A 27 1.00 28.24 4.82
C ALA A 27 -0.06 29.27 5.25
N GLU A 28 0.19 30.54 4.95
CA GLU A 28 -0.83 31.59 5.03
C GLU A 28 -1.77 31.49 3.81
N PRO A 29 -3.00 32.05 3.87
CA PRO A 29 -4.00 31.90 2.81
C PRO A 29 -3.53 32.24 1.39
N ASP A 30 -2.65 33.24 1.27
CA ASP A 30 -2.13 33.74 -0.01
C ASP A 30 -0.70 33.26 -0.32
N GLU A 31 -0.17 32.33 0.48
CA GLU A 31 1.18 31.81 0.37
C GLU A 31 1.19 30.43 -0.29
N LYS A 32 2.17 30.20 -1.16
CA LYS A 32 2.34 28.87 -1.77
C LYS A 32 3.04 27.94 -0.78
N PRO A 33 2.48 26.75 -0.46
CA PRO A 33 3.02 25.84 0.55
C PRO A 33 4.50 25.48 0.36
N TYR A 34 4.95 25.29 -0.88
CA TYR A 34 6.32 24.91 -1.21
C TYR A 34 7.34 26.07 -1.09
N LEU A 35 6.87 27.28 -0.77
CA LEU A 35 7.72 28.46 -0.51
C LEU A 35 7.81 28.79 0.99
N VAL A 36 7.04 28.10 1.84
CA VAL A 36 7.02 28.35 3.28
C VAL A 36 8.36 27.95 3.88
N ASP A 37 9.02 28.90 4.55
CA ASP A 37 10.26 28.61 5.27
C ASP A 37 9.95 27.98 6.65
N ALA A 38 10.27 26.70 6.80
CA ALA A 38 9.96 25.91 7.98
C ALA A 38 11.12 24.99 8.39
N TYR A 39 11.20 24.69 9.68
CA TYR A 39 11.98 23.56 10.18
C TYR A 39 11.17 22.28 9.96
N GLU A 40 11.78 21.29 9.31
CA GLU A 40 11.27 19.92 9.25
C GLU A 40 11.79 19.13 10.44
N LEU A 41 10.90 18.64 11.29
CA LEU A 41 11.24 17.96 12.53
C LEU A 41 10.55 16.60 12.61
N GLU A 42 11.16 15.71 13.39
CA GLU A 42 10.65 14.37 13.63
C GLU A 42 10.82 14.02 15.11
N ASP A 43 9.71 13.67 15.77
CA ASP A 43 9.70 13.20 17.15
C ASP A 43 9.31 11.70 17.18
N GLU A 44 10.08 10.91 17.92
CA GLU A 44 9.82 9.48 18.15
C GLU A 44 9.27 9.24 19.56
N PHE A 45 8.10 8.62 19.62
CA PHE A 45 7.43 8.24 20.86
C PHE A 45 7.46 6.72 21.01
N THR A 46 7.93 6.23 22.16
CA THR A 46 8.04 4.79 22.44
C THR A 46 7.32 4.36 23.73
N ALA A 47 6.81 5.32 24.50
CA ALA A 47 6.16 5.09 25.78
C ALA A 47 4.87 5.90 25.91
N PHE A 48 3.76 5.18 26.01
CA PHE A 48 2.43 5.73 26.23
C PHE A 48 1.82 5.15 27.51
N THR A 49 1.01 5.95 28.19
CA THR A 49 0.21 5.49 29.33
C THR A 49 -0.79 4.42 28.90
N ASN A 50 -1.36 3.67 29.85
CA ASN A 50 -2.41 2.69 29.55
C ASN A 50 -3.68 3.34 28.96
N LYS A 51 -3.84 4.66 29.11
CA LYS A 51 -4.94 5.43 28.53
C LYS A 51 -4.63 5.91 27.09
N GLY A 52 -3.49 5.52 26.53
CA GLY A 52 -3.06 5.94 25.19
C GLY A 52 -2.46 7.33 25.11
N LYS A 53 -2.21 8.00 26.25
CA LYS A 53 -1.56 9.33 26.30
C LYS A 53 -0.04 9.25 26.26
N VAL A 54 0.64 10.19 25.63
CA VAL A 54 2.12 10.26 25.63
C VAL A 54 2.65 10.33 27.07
N SER A 55 3.70 9.57 27.36
CA SER A 55 4.33 9.61 28.69
C SER A 55 5.04 10.94 28.93
N LYS A 56 4.97 11.47 30.17
CA LYS A 56 5.60 12.76 30.55
C LYS A 56 7.06 12.91 30.09
N PRO A 57 7.94 11.89 30.21
CA PRO A 57 9.35 12.03 29.80
C PRO A 57 9.57 12.17 28.29
N GLN A 58 8.60 11.77 27.46
CA GLN A 58 8.70 11.80 25.99
C GLN A 58 7.80 12.85 25.37
N ARG A 59 7.14 13.68 26.19
CA ARG A 59 6.22 14.70 25.69
C ARG A 59 7.00 15.73 24.88
N SER A 60 6.57 15.93 23.64
CA SER A 60 7.05 17.02 22.80
C SER A 60 6.69 18.36 23.44
N ARG A 61 7.48 19.39 23.15
CA ARG A 61 7.16 20.78 23.54
C ARG A 61 5.88 21.29 22.88
N TYR A 62 5.49 20.69 21.76
CA TYR A 62 4.31 21.04 21.00
C TYR A 62 3.16 20.09 21.32
N GLU A 63 2.08 20.61 21.88
CA GLU A 63 0.96 19.75 22.29
C GLU A 63 0.29 19.06 21.11
N VAL A 64 0.15 19.75 19.98
CA VAL A 64 -0.40 19.17 18.74
C VAL A 64 0.39 17.95 18.27
N VAL A 65 1.71 17.91 18.47
CA VAL A 65 2.56 16.76 18.11
C VAL A 65 2.28 15.58 19.03
N ASN A 66 2.04 15.82 20.32
CA ASN A 66 1.63 14.78 21.27
C ASN A 66 0.26 14.21 20.89
N GLU A 67 -0.73 15.06 20.62
CA GLU A 67 -2.07 14.64 20.23
C GLU A 67 -2.06 13.80 18.95
N GLU A 68 -1.24 14.18 17.97
CA GLU A 68 -1.06 13.41 16.74
C GLU A 68 -0.40 12.04 17.00
N ALA A 69 0.59 11.97 17.89
CA ALA A 69 1.19 10.70 18.28
C ALA A 69 0.15 9.77 18.94
N GLU A 70 -0.73 10.32 19.78
CA GLU A 70 -1.82 9.58 20.43
C GLU A 70 -2.88 9.11 19.43
N ARG A 71 -3.25 9.96 18.45
CA ARG A 71 -4.16 9.60 17.36
C ARG A 71 -3.60 8.42 16.56
N LYS A 72 -2.34 8.53 16.11
CA LYS A 72 -1.65 7.45 15.38
C LYS A 72 -1.52 6.18 16.21
N LEU A 73 -1.34 6.29 17.52
CA LEU A 73 -1.36 5.13 18.41
C LEU A 73 -2.73 4.44 18.38
N GLN A 74 -3.84 5.18 18.50
CA GLN A 74 -5.17 4.58 18.47
C GLN A 74 -5.43 3.87 17.13
N GLU A 75 -5.04 4.48 16.02
CA GLU A 75 -5.12 3.85 14.69
C GLU A 75 -4.29 2.57 14.63
N ARG A 76 -3.08 2.60 15.16
CA ARG A 76 -2.18 1.43 15.22
C ARG A 76 -2.77 0.29 16.05
N LEU A 77 -3.35 0.61 17.20
CA LEU A 77 -3.97 -0.38 18.09
C LEU A 77 -5.25 -0.96 17.48
N ALA A 78 -6.09 -0.13 16.87
CA ALA A 78 -7.28 -0.58 16.14
C ALA A 78 -6.90 -1.51 14.99
N LEU A 79 -5.87 -1.16 14.21
CA LEU A 79 -5.38 -1.98 13.11
C LEU A 79 -4.82 -3.33 13.61
N LYS A 80 -4.09 -3.33 14.73
CA LYS A 80 -3.61 -4.56 15.38
C LYS A 80 -4.73 -5.47 15.86
N GLU A 81 -5.80 -4.91 16.42
CA GLU A 81 -6.95 -5.70 16.85
C GLU A 81 -7.64 -6.33 15.64
N GLN A 82 -7.80 -5.54 14.59
CA GLN A 82 -8.37 -6.02 13.34
C GLN A 82 -7.53 -7.10 12.66
N THR A 83 -6.20 -7.02 12.75
CA THR A 83 -5.27 -8.06 12.26
C THR A 83 -5.55 -9.42 12.88
N LYS A 84 -5.99 -9.49 14.15
CA LYS A 84 -6.34 -10.77 14.80
C LYS A 84 -7.53 -11.46 14.14
N ILE A 85 -8.43 -10.70 13.54
CA ILE A 85 -9.62 -11.18 12.84
C ILE A 85 -9.29 -11.45 11.37
N ASP A 86 -8.62 -10.50 10.73
CA ASP A 86 -8.41 -10.50 9.29
C ASP A 86 -7.30 -11.47 8.85
N LEU A 87 -6.25 -11.67 9.67
CA LEU A 87 -5.13 -12.54 9.28
C LEU A 87 -5.54 -14.02 9.14
N PRO A 88 -6.28 -14.65 10.08
CA PRO A 88 -6.79 -16.01 9.88
C PRO A 88 -7.66 -16.13 8.63
N ARG A 89 -8.56 -15.18 8.40
CA ARG A 89 -9.40 -15.17 7.18
C ARG A 89 -8.57 -15.07 5.92
N ALA A 90 -7.57 -14.19 5.90
CA ALA A 90 -6.66 -14.03 4.76
C ALA A 90 -5.86 -15.31 4.46
N ILE A 91 -5.40 -16.01 5.50
CA ILE A 91 -4.70 -17.29 5.36
C ILE A 91 -5.63 -18.36 4.73
N GLU A 92 -6.88 -18.46 5.18
CA GLU A 92 -7.84 -19.40 4.61
C GLU A 92 -8.21 -19.06 3.16
N LEU A 93 -8.40 -17.78 2.85
CA LEU A 93 -8.61 -17.34 1.46
C LEU A 93 -7.42 -17.68 0.56
N ALA A 94 -6.19 -17.47 1.04
CA ALA A 94 -4.98 -17.80 0.30
C ALA A 94 -4.92 -19.30 -0.04
N LYS A 95 -5.20 -20.17 0.93
CA LYS A 95 -5.28 -21.63 0.69
C LYS A 95 -6.33 -22.01 -0.35
N VAL A 96 -7.50 -21.38 -0.31
CA VAL A 96 -8.58 -21.63 -1.28
C VAL A 96 -8.12 -21.25 -2.69
N VAL A 97 -7.45 -20.11 -2.84
CA VAL A 97 -6.90 -19.67 -4.12
C VAL A 97 -5.80 -20.61 -4.59
N ASP A 98 -4.81 -20.92 -3.74
CA ASP A 98 -3.68 -21.79 -4.08
C ASP A 98 -4.14 -23.17 -4.52
N LYS A 99 -5.15 -23.73 -3.84
CA LYS A 99 -5.73 -25.02 -4.23
C LYS A 99 -6.32 -25.00 -5.64
N ALA A 100 -6.91 -23.88 -6.07
CA ALA A 100 -7.43 -23.74 -7.44
C ALA A 100 -6.30 -23.65 -8.50
N PHE A 101 -5.05 -23.47 -8.09
CA PHE A 101 -3.87 -23.44 -8.95
C PHE A 101 -3.10 -24.77 -9.03
N GLU A 102 -3.40 -25.78 -8.21
CA GLU A 102 -2.64 -27.05 -8.16
C GLU A 102 -2.45 -27.68 -9.55
N ASP A 103 -3.50 -27.71 -10.37
CA ASP A 103 -3.47 -28.27 -11.73
C ASP A 103 -3.06 -27.26 -12.82
N LYS A 104 -2.76 -26.00 -12.44
CA LYS A 104 -2.53 -24.87 -13.36
C LYS A 104 -1.13 -24.26 -13.24
N MET A 105 -0.20 -24.98 -12.61
CA MET A 105 1.15 -24.50 -12.32
C MET A 105 2.00 -24.16 -13.56
N ASN A 106 1.69 -24.75 -14.71
CA ASN A 106 2.37 -24.46 -15.97
C ASN A 106 1.84 -23.18 -16.66
N ASP A 107 0.70 -22.65 -16.22
CA ASP A 107 0.01 -21.52 -16.87
C ASP A 107 0.20 -20.19 -16.13
N LEU A 108 1.17 -20.10 -15.22
CA LEU A 108 1.35 -18.93 -14.35
C LEU A 108 1.80 -17.66 -15.08
N PHE A 109 2.26 -17.78 -16.33
CA PHE A 109 2.69 -16.64 -17.13
C PHE A 109 2.16 -16.75 -18.56
N LEU A 110 1.66 -15.63 -19.09
CA LEU A 110 1.25 -15.47 -20.47
C LEU A 110 1.83 -14.16 -21.00
N GLU A 111 2.58 -14.22 -22.11
CA GLU A 111 2.88 -13.04 -22.91
C GLU A 111 1.77 -12.85 -23.93
N TYR A 112 1.27 -11.62 -24.02
CA TYR A 112 0.20 -11.24 -24.92
C TYR A 112 0.70 -10.12 -25.81
N ASP A 113 0.80 -10.40 -27.11
CA ASP A 113 1.24 -9.44 -28.11
C ASP A 113 0.05 -8.59 -28.54
N TYR A 114 -0.01 -7.33 -28.08
CA TYR A 114 -1.13 -6.46 -28.44
C TYR A 114 -1.08 -6.01 -29.91
N VAL A 115 0.09 -6.06 -30.56
CA VAL A 115 0.25 -5.64 -31.95
C VAL A 115 -0.44 -6.66 -32.86
N GLU A 116 -0.29 -7.95 -32.55
CA GLU A 116 -0.90 -9.04 -33.31
C GLU A 116 -2.34 -9.36 -32.85
N GLU A 117 -2.61 -9.35 -31.55
CA GLU A 117 -3.87 -9.85 -30.99
C GLU A 117 -4.88 -8.74 -30.61
N GLY A 118 -4.46 -7.47 -30.65
CA GLY A 118 -5.29 -6.30 -30.32
C GLY A 118 -5.38 -6.01 -28.82
N GLU A 119 -6.45 -5.31 -28.40
CA GLU A 119 -6.69 -5.01 -26.98
C GLU A 119 -7.00 -6.28 -26.18
N PHE A 120 -6.37 -6.40 -25.01
CA PHE A 120 -6.60 -7.51 -24.10
C PHE A 120 -7.85 -7.31 -23.25
N ASP A 121 -8.67 -8.35 -23.15
CA ASP A 121 -9.75 -8.47 -22.18
C ASP A 121 -9.88 -9.93 -21.68
N ASP A 122 -10.61 -10.16 -20.58
CA ASP A 122 -10.72 -11.47 -19.95
C ASP A 122 -11.35 -12.56 -20.86
N SER A 123 -12.10 -12.20 -21.91
CA SER A 123 -12.62 -13.15 -22.90
C SER A 123 -11.52 -13.86 -23.70
N LYS A 124 -10.32 -13.26 -23.78
CA LYS A 124 -9.13 -13.84 -24.41
C LYS A 124 -8.49 -14.94 -23.55
N THR A 125 -8.87 -15.04 -22.28
CA THR A 125 -8.39 -16.07 -21.35
C THR A 125 -9.56 -16.77 -20.65
N PRO A 126 -10.33 -17.63 -21.35
CA PRO A 126 -11.46 -18.33 -20.76
C PRO A 126 -11.07 -19.13 -19.50
N GLY A 127 -11.90 -19.07 -18.46
CA GLY A 127 -11.65 -19.72 -17.17
C GLY A 127 -10.79 -18.91 -16.20
N TRP A 128 -10.28 -17.75 -16.63
CA TRP A 128 -9.51 -16.83 -15.79
C TRP A 128 -10.26 -15.51 -15.59
N ALA A 129 -10.02 -14.86 -14.46
CA ALA A 129 -10.58 -13.57 -14.13
C ALA A 129 -9.47 -12.62 -13.65
N THR A 130 -9.42 -11.41 -14.21
CA THR A 130 -8.49 -10.38 -13.75
C THR A 130 -8.95 -9.82 -12.40
N ILE A 131 -8.06 -9.90 -11.41
CA ILE A 131 -8.29 -9.34 -10.07
C ILE A 131 -7.47 -8.08 -9.80
N LYS A 132 -6.47 -7.79 -10.63
CA LYS A 132 -5.63 -6.61 -10.51
C LYS A 132 -4.92 -6.29 -11.82
N VAL A 133 -4.87 -5.00 -12.15
CA VAL A 133 -4.08 -4.48 -13.27
C VAL A 133 -2.95 -3.61 -12.73
N LYS A 134 -1.76 -3.69 -13.35
CA LYS A 134 -0.64 -2.79 -13.10
C LYS A 134 0.02 -2.38 -14.41
N THR A 135 0.33 -1.11 -14.55
CA THR A 135 1.15 -0.59 -15.65
C THR A 135 2.59 -0.40 -15.17
N SER A 136 3.56 -0.68 -16.04
CA SER A 136 4.96 -0.44 -15.75
C SER A 136 5.26 1.07 -15.65
N HIS A 137 6.12 1.45 -14.72
CA HIS A 137 6.57 2.84 -14.53
C HIS A 137 8.10 2.93 -14.62
N SER A 138 8.71 2.05 -15.43
CA SER A 138 10.17 2.05 -15.62
C SER A 138 10.62 3.34 -16.31
N ASN A 139 11.73 3.91 -15.87
CA ASN A 139 12.38 5.05 -16.54
C ASN A 139 12.80 4.73 -17.98
N TRP A 140 12.89 3.45 -18.36
CA TRP A 140 13.15 3.04 -19.74
C TRP A 140 12.09 3.55 -20.73
N TYR A 141 10.83 3.68 -20.31
CA TYR A 141 9.76 4.27 -21.13
C TYR A 141 9.81 5.80 -21.21
N SER A 142 10.66 6.43 -20.41
CA SER A 142 10.83 7.88 -20.39
C SER A 142 11.96 8.35 -21.32
N ASN A 143 12.60 7.44 -22.06
CA ASN A 143 13.64 7.78 -23.03
C ASN A 143 13.03 7.98 -24.43
N ASP A 144 13.26 9.16 -25.00
CA ASP A 144 12.66 9.66 -26.24
C ASP A 144 13.03 8.90 -27.53
N ASP A 145 13.95 7.92 -27.47
CA ASP A 145 14.49 7.25 -28.66
C ASP A 145 13.70 6.01 -29.11
N VAL A 146 12.82 5.45 -28.26
CA VAL A 146 11.98 4.30 -28.62
C VAL A 146 10.56 4.50 -28.07
N PHE A 147 9.59 4.70 -28.97
CA PHE A 147 8.17 4.92 -28.66
C PHE A 147 7.44 3.66 -28.15
N ASN A 148 8.00 2.96 -27.17
CA ASN A 148 7.38 1.76 -26.62
C ASN A 148 6.32 2.15 -25.58
N ALA A 149 5.15 1.52 -25.67
CA ALA A 149 4.12 1.71 -24.67
C ALA A 149 4.51 1.02 -23.34
N PRO A 150 4.20 1.60 -22.18
CA PRO A 150 4.41 0.93 -20.90
C PRO A 150 3.70 -0.44 -20.86
N SER A 151 4.45 -1.51 -20.59
CA SER A 151 3.86 -2.85 -20.45
C SER A 151 2.77 -2.85 -19.38
N THR A 152 1.63 -3.48 -19.69
CA THR A 152 0.50 -3.65 -18.77
C THR A 152 0.41 -5.09 -18.29
N TYR A 153 0.15 -5.28 -17.01
CA TYR A 153 0.15 -6.58 -16.34
C TYR A 153 -1.20 -6.86 -15.71
N TYR A 154 -1.86 -7.92 -16.18
CA TYR A 154 -3.11 -8.43 -15.64
C TYR A 154 -2.78 -9.62 -14.73
N TYR A 155 -3.11 -9.47 -13.45
CA TYR A 155 -3.00 -10.56 -12.48
C TYR A 155 -4.34 -11.28 -12.41
N GLN A 156 -4.32 -12.54 -12.80
CA GLN A 156 -5.49 -13.37 -12.93
C GLN A 156 -5.49 -14.52 -11.93
N VAL A 157 -6.70 -14.95 -11.59
CA VAL A 157 -6.96 -16.21 -10.86
C VAL A 157 -8.05 -16.97 -11.60
N PRO A 158 -8.21 -18.27 -11.35
CA PRO A 158 -9.34 -19.02 -11.88
C PRO A 158 -10.66 -18.37 -11.49
N VAL A 159 -11.61 -18.33 -12.42
CA VAL A 159 -12.88 -17.63 -12.24
C VAL A 159 -13.65 -18.11 -11.00
N GLU A 160 -13.52 -19.40 -10.65
CA GLU A 160 -14.16 -20.03 -9.49
C GLU A 160 -13.72 -19.45 -8.14
N VAL A 161 -12.54 -18.79 -8.07
CA VAL A 161 -11.99 -18.19 -6.84
C VAL A 161 -11.79 -16.67 -6.94
N ALA A 162 -12.35 -16.03 -7.96
CA ALA A 162 -12.15 -14.59 -8.21
C ALA A 162 -12.62 -13.71 -7.04
N GLU A 163 -13.78 -14.03 -6.44
CA GLU A 163 -14.34 -13.24 -5.33
C GLU A 163 -13.51 -13.39 -4.05
N GLN A 164 -13.05 -14.60 -3.75
CA GLN A 164 -12.16 -14.90 -2.62
C GLN A 164 -10.83 -14.16 -2.78
N ALA A 165 -10.28 -14.13 -4.00
CA ALA A 165 -9.06 -13.39 -4.28
C ALA A 165 -9.24 -11.87 -4.15
N LYS A 166 -10.38 -11.32 -4.58
CA LYS A 166 -10.73 -9.90 -4.37
C LYS A 166 -10.87 -9.56 -2.88
N GLU A 167 -11.54 -10.41 -2.10
CA GLU A 167 -11.65 -10.27 -0.65
C GLU A 167 -10.26 -10.26 -0.01
N LEU A 168 -9.40 -11.22 -0.38
CA LEU A 168 -8.02 -11.30 0.09
C LEU A 168 -7.21 -10.05 -0.28
N GLN A 169 -7.38 -9.50 -1.49
CA GLN A 169 -6.75 -8.24 -1.86
C GLN A 169 -7.23 -7.05 -1.02
N ALA A 170 -8.53 -6.97 -0.73
CA ALA A 170 -9.09 -5.92 0.11
C ALA A 170 -8.49 -5.96 1.53
N ILE A 171 -8.41 -7.15 2.13
CA ILE A 171 -7.77 -7.36 3.44
C ILE A 171 -6.28 -6.95 3.36
N ARG A 172 -5.54 -7.44 2.38
CA ARG A 172 -4.11 -7.10 2.22
C ARG A 172 -3.88 -5.60 1.97
N LYS A 173 -4.81 -4.91 1.29
CA LYS A 173 -4.73 -3.46 1.05
C LYS A 173 -4.96 -2.67 2.34
N LYS A 174 -5.92 -3.09 3.16
CA LYS A 174 -6.23 -2.47 4.47
C LYS A 174 -5.04 -2.50 5.42
N HIS A 175 -4.25 -3.56 5.39
CA HIS A 175 -3.08 -3.74 6.28
C HIS A 175 -1.75 -3.27 5.67
N GLN A 176 -1.75 -2.48 4.59
CA GLN A 176 -0.50 -1.94 4.04
C GLN A 176 0.23 -1.09 5.08
N GLY A 177 1.52 -1.36 5.29
CA GLY A 177 2.31 -0.73 6.35
C GLY A 177 2.07 -1.27 7.76
N ASP A 178 1.21 -2.29 7.93
CA ASP A 178 0.99 -2.93 9.22
C ASP A 178 1.98 -4.08 9.47
N ASN A 179 3.04 -3.79 10.24
CA ASN A 179 4.02 -4.82 10.62
C ASN A 179 3.46 -5.97 11.49
N SER A 180 2.23 -5.87 11.99
CA SER A 180 1.59 -6.98 12.72
C SER A 180 0.90 -7.98 11.78
N PHE A 181 0.59 -7.58 10.55
CA PHE A 181 -0.07 -8.40 9.56
C PHE A 181 0.97 -9.15 8.70
N SER A 182 0.91 -10.48 8.70
CA SER A 182 1.89 -11.30 7.98
C SER A 182 1.47 -11.53 6.53
N PHE A 183 1.95 -10.66 5.63
CA PHE A 183 1.73 -10.79 4.18
C PHE A 183 2.27 -12.07 3.57
N TYR A 184 3.34 -12.62 4.14
CA TYR A 184 3.92 -13.89 3.71
C TYR A 184 2.98 -15.07 3.95
N LYS A 185 2.32 -15.12 5.12
CA LYS A 185 1.43 -16.23 5.48
C LYS A 185 0.14 -16.28 4.66
N CYS A 186 -0.26 -15.17 4.07
CA CYS A 186 -1.45 -15.07 3.22
C CYS A 186 -1.10 -14.64 1.79
N ASP A 187 0.14 -14.89 1.35
CA ASP A 187 0.49 -14.79 -0.06
C ASP A 187 -0.18 -15.93 -0.83
N TYR A 188 -0.40 -15.72 -2.13
CA TYR A 188 -1.20 -16.64 -2.94
C TYR A 188 -0.80 -16.58 -4.41
N MET A 189 -1.07 -17.69 -5.09
CA MET A 189 -0.82 -17.89 -6.52
C MET A 189 -1.68 -16.99 -7.38
N LYS A 190 -1.09 -16.53 -8.48
CA LYS A 190 -1.73 -15.71 -9.50
C LYS A 190 -1.04 -15.93 -10.83
N ARG A 191 -1.83 -16.00 -11.89
CA ARG A 191 -1.34 -15.94 -13.25
C ARG A 191 -1.04 -14.50 -13.62
N LYS A 192 0.03 -14.26 -14.37
CA LYS A 192 0.40 -12.94 -14.87
C LYS A 192 0.31 -12.93 -16.39
N VAL A 193 -0.58 -12.12 -16.94
CA VAL A 193 -0.61 -11.77 -18.37
C VAL A 193 0.14 -10.46 -18.56
N ARG A 194 1.18 -10.46 -19.41
CA ARG A 194 1.93 -9.27 -19.80
C ARG A 194 1.49 -8.85 -21.20
N VAL A 195 0.89 -7.66 -21.30
CA VAL A 195 0.52 -7.02 -22.56
C VAL A 195 1.57 -5.96 -22.89
N ALA A 196 2.26 -6.12 -24.01
CA ALA A 196 3.30 -5.20 -24.48
C ALA A 196 3.50 -5.31 -26.01
N ASP A 197 4.07 -4.26 -26.61
CA ASP A 197 4.52 -4.15 -28.01
C ASP A 197 5.95 -4.64 -28.19
N HIS A 198 6.61 -4.97 -27.10
CA HIS A 198 8.02 -5.33 -27.10
C HIS A 198 8.28 -6.57 -26.24
N PRO A 199 9.30 -7.36 -26.58
CA PRO A 199 9.78 -8.45 -25.74
C PRO A 199 10.18 -7.96 -24.34
N ASN A 200 10.18 -8.90 -23.39
CA ASN A 200 10.68 -8.65 -22.05
C ASN A 200 12.21 -8.83 -22.06
N TYR A 201 12.97 -7.73 -22.21
CA TYR A 201 14.44 -7.69 -22.18
C TYR A 201 15.00 -7.50 -20.77
#